data_AF-A0A2G5WUK6-F1
#
_entry.id   AF-A0A2G5WUK6-F1
#
_cell.length_a   1.000
_cell.length_b   1.000
_cell.length_c   1.000
_cell.angle_alpha   90.00
_cell.angle_beta   90.00
_cell.angle_gamma   90.00
#
_symmetry.space_group_name_H-M   'P 1'
#
loop_
_entity.id
_entity.type
_entity.pdbx_description
1 polymer ?
#
loop_
_entity_poly.entity_id
_entity_poly.type
_entity_poly.pdbx_seq_one_letter_code
_entity_poly.pdbx_strand_id
1 'polypeptide(L)' 'MLLLWYASFLISIMTMVFGISRRSWFYMLISAITFLPISYYFLGINIALKYVGLIPIILLALAMYFGISEGKAKTMKFS' A
#
# COMPACT_ATOMS: atom_id res chain seq x y z
N MET A 1 19.31 11.71 4.52
CA MET A 1 18.29 11.07 5.39
C MET A 1 16.88 11.61 5.13
N LEU A 2 16.66 12.94 5.15
CA LEU A 2 15.32 13.53 4.90
C LEU A 2 14.77 13.30 3.48
N LEU A 3 15.62 13.38 2.45
CA LEU A 3 15.19 13.21 1.06
C LEU A 3 14.54 11.84 0.78
N LEU A 4 15.15 10.76 1.29
CA LEU A 4 14.60 9.40 1.16
C LEU A 4 13.25 9.28 1.87
N TRP A 5 13.10 9.93 3.02
CA TRP A 5 11.86 9.89 3.80
C TRP A 5 10.71 10.59 3.05
N TYR A 6 10.96 11.79 2.52
CA TYR A 6 9.97 12.51 1.70
C TYR A 6 9.69 11.82 0.37
N ALA A 7 10.72 11.28 -0.29
CA ALA A 7 10.56 10.53 -1.53
C ALA A 7 9.72 9.27 -1.32
N SER A 8 10.01 8.47 -0.28
CA SER A 8 9.20 7.29 0.07
C SER A 8 7.76 7.69 0.41
N PHE A 9 7.54 8.79 1.13
CA PHE A 9 6.19 9.25 1.48
C PHE A 9 5.39 9.68 0.25
N LEU A 10 6.02 10.48 -0.63
CA LEU A 10 5.41 10.96 -1.87
C LEU A 10 5.10 9.80 -2.83
N ILE A 11 6.07 8.90 -3.04
CA ILE A 11 5.92 7.72 -3.91
C ILE A 11 4.79 6.83 -3.37
N SER A 12 4.69 6.69 -2.06
CA SER A 12 3.66 5.83 -1.48
C SER A 12 2.25 6.41 -1.62
N ILE A 13 2.05 7.71 -1.43
CA ILE A 13 0.77 8.37 -1.71
C ILE A 13 0.41 8.26 -3.20
N MET A 14 1.36 8.54 -4.10
CA MET A 14 1.13 8.48 -5.54
C MET A 14 0.77 7.06 -6.00
N THR A 15 1.50 6.05 -5.52
CA THR A 15 1.22 4.64 -5.85
C THR A 15 -0.07 4.13 -5.22
N MET A 16 -0.45 4.61 -4.03
CA MET A 16 -1.73 4.28 -3.41
C MET A 16 -2.91 4.85 -4.22
N VAL A 17 -2.85 6.14 -4.61
CA VAL A 17 -3.90 6.77 -5.43
C VAL A 17 -4.00 6.10 -6.81
N PHE A 18 -2.86 5.80 -7.44
CA PHE A 18 -2.82 5.13 -8.73
C PHE A 18 -3.32 3.67 -8.63
N GLY A 19 -2.93 2.95 -7.58
CA GLY A 19 -3.35 1.58 -7.31
C GLY A 19 -4.85 1.45 -7.05
N ILE A 20 -5.45 2.41 -6.33
CA ILE A 20 -6.90 2.51 -6.15
C ILE A 20 -7.58 2.84 -7.49
N SER A 21 -7.07 3.83 -8.24
CA SER A 21 -7.67 4.28 -9.50
C SER A 21 -7.65 3.19 -10.58
N ARG A 22 -6.60 2.37 -10.63
CA ARG A 22 -6.46 1.26 -11.58
C ARG A 22 -6.96 -0.08 -11.03
N ARG A 23 -7.43 -0.13 -9.78
CA ARG A 23 -7.86 -1.34 -9.04
C ARG A 23 -6.87 -2.51 -9.17
N SER A 24 -5.58 -2.21 -9.26
CA SER A 24 -4.57 -3.20 -9.60
C SER A 24 -3.84 -3.68 -8.36
N TRP A 25 -3.89 -5.00 -8.15
CA TRP A 25 -3.21 -5.65 -7.02
C TRP A 25 -1.70 -5.33 -6.99
N PHE A 26 -1.06 -5.31 -8.16
CA PHE A 26 0.40 -5.16 -8.26
C PHE A 26 0.87 -3.79 -7.76
N TYR A 27 0.17 -2.73 -8.13
CA TYR A 27 0.48 -1.38 -7.66
C TYR A 27 0.21 -1.21 -6.15
N MET A 28 -0.80 -1.90 -5.61
CA MET A 28 -1.01 -1.92 -4.15
C MET A 28 0.12 -2.62 -3.40
N LEU A 29 0.67 -3.73 -3.90
CA LEU A 29 1.85 -4.36 -3.29
C LEU A 29 3.06 -3.42 -3.25
N ILE A 30 3.32 -2.72 -4.35
CA ILE A 30 4.43 -1.75 -4.42
C ILE A 30 4.22 -0.62 -3.40
N SER A 31 2.99 -0.14 -3.23
CA SER A 31 2.68 0.87 -2.22
C SER A 31 2.87 0.35 -0.79
N ALA A 32 2.54 -0.92 -0.50
CA ALA A 32 2.78 -1.53 0.81
C ALA A 32 4.27 -1.68 1.12
N ILE A 33 5.08 -2.11 0.15
CA ILE A 33 6.54 -2.26 0.29
C ILE A 33 7.21 -0.89 0.47
N THR A 34 6.77 0.13 -0.28
CA THR A 34 7.32 1.50 -0.13
C THR A 34 6.90 2.17 1.17
N PHE A 35 5.83 1.71 1.82
CA PHE A 35 5.42 2.15 3.16
C PHE A 35 6.24 1.53 4.31
N LEU A 36 6.98 0.43 4.09
CA LEU A 36 7.79 -0.22 5.15
C LEU A 36 8.74 0.73 5.89
N PRO A 37 9.59 1.55 5.22
CA PRO A 37 10.50 2.45 5.92
C PRO A 37 9.78 3.50 6.76
N ILE A 38 8.62 3.98 6.30
CA ILE A 38 7.77 4.92 7.05
C ILE A 38 7.13 4.21 8.23
N SER A 39 6.62 2.99 8.03
CA SER A 39 6.03 2.18 9.08
C SER A 39 7.04 1.89 10.19
N TYR A 40 8.25 1.47 9.84
CA TYR A 40 9.33 1.21 10.79
C TYR A 40 9.68 2.46 11.62
N TYR A 41 9.69 3.64 10.99
CA TYR A 41 9.89 4.90 11.68
C TYR A 41 8.79 5.20 12.72
N PHE A 42 7.52 5.01 12.37
CA PHE A 42 6.39 5.29 13.26
C PHE A 42 6.16 4.21 14.33
N LEU A 43 6.55 2.96 14.08
CA LEU A 43 6.42 1.85 15.04
C LEU A 43 7.29 2.05 16.29
N GLY A 44 8.42 2.75 16.15
CA GLY A 44 9.32 3.09 17.26
C GLY A 44 8.83 4.24 18.15
N ILE A 45 7.73 4.90 17.79
CA ILE A 45 7.20 6.07 18.52
C ILE A 45 6.16 5.60 19.55
N ASN A 46 6.29 6.03 20.81
CA ASN A 46 5.42 5.60 21.91
C ASN A 46 4.21 6.53 22.14
N ILE A 47 3.65 7.05 21.04
CA ILE A 47 2.53 8.01 21.02
C ILE A 47 1.47 7.45 20.06
N ALA A 48 0.26 8.02 20.02
CA ALA A 48 -0.83 7.59 19.13
C ALA A 48 -0.44 7.45 17.64
N LEU A 49 0.64 8.10 17.19
CA LEU A 49 1.19 7.95 15.84
C LEU A 49 1.77 6.56 15.56
N LYS A 50 1.94 5.69 16.56
CA LYS A 50 2.33 4.28 16.39
C LYS A 50 1.41 3.50 15.45
N TYR A 51 0.13 3.84 15.41
CA TYR A 51 -0.86 3.19 14.55
C TYR A 51 -0.65 3.50 13.06
N VAL A 52 0.06 4.58 12.71
CA VAL A 52 0.52 4.88 11.33
C VAL A 52 1.46 3.77 10.83
N GLY A 53 2.17 3.10 11.73
CA GLY A 53 2.97 1.91 11.42
C GLY A 53 2.17 0.73 10.87
N LEU A 54 0.85 0.68 11.10
CA LEU A 54 -0.02 -0.41 10.64
C LEU A 54 -0.57 -0.19 9.22
N ILE A 55 -0.34 0.99 8.63
CA ILE A 55 -0.77 1.33 7.27
C ILE A 55 -0.36 0.28 6.22
N PRO A 56 0.91 -0.20 6.13
CA PRO A 56 1.28 -1.23 5.17
C PRO A 56 0.47 -2.52 5.28
N ILE A 57 0.01 -2.90 6.49
CA ILE A 57 -0.83 -4.09 6.69
C ILE A 57 -2.20 -3.87 6.03
N ILE A 58 -2.78 -2.68 6.19
CA ILE A 58 -4.05 -2.31 5.58
C ILE A 58 -3.92 -2.29 4.04
N LEU A 59 -2.82 -1.72 3.51
CA LEU A 59 -2.57 -1.75 2.07
C LEU A 59 -2.38 -3.17 1.53
N LEU A 60 -1.79 -4.07 2.30
CA LEU A 60 -1.60 -5.47 1.92
C LEU A 60 -2.94 -6.24 1.91
N ALA A 61 -3.83 -5.96 2.88
CA ALA A 61 -5.19 -6.48 2.88
C ALA A 61 -6.02 -5.95 1.69
N LEU A 62 -5.84 -4.68 1.33
CA LEU A 62 -6.53 -4.09 0.19
C LEU A 62 -5.98 -4.61 -1.15
N ALA A 63 -4.66 -4.85 -1.23
CA ALA A 63 -4.06 -5.60 -2.33
C ALA A 63 -4.75 -6.95 -2.46
N MET A 64 -4.82 -7.71 -1.35
CA MET A 64 -5.58 -8.97 -1.22
C MET A 64 -6.96 -8.94 -1.84
N TYR A 65 -7.74 -7.95 -1.45
CA TYR A 65 -9.07 -7.76 -1.99
C TYR A 65 -9.08 -7.50 -3.51
N PHE A 66 -8.20 -6.64 -4.01
CA PHE A 66 -8.16 -6.32 -5.44
C PHE A 66 -7.74 -7.49 -6.32
N GLY A 67 -6.75 -8.30 -5.96
CA GLY A 67 -6.35 -9.42 -6.81
C GLY A 67 -7.35 -10.56 -6.82
N ILE A 68 -8.08 -10.79 -5.72
CA ILE A 68 -9.23 -11.72 -5.72
C ILE A 68 -10.32 -11.17 -6.65
N SER A 69 -10.60 -9.86 -6.60
CA SER A 69 -11.58 -9.21 -7.46
C SER A 69 -11.18 -9.24 -8.95
N GLU A 70 -9.90 -9.01 -9.28
CA GLU A 70 -9.38 -9.09 -10.65
C GLU A 70 -9.42 -10.54 -11.16
N GLY A 71 -9.08 -11.52 -10.31
CA GLY A 71 -9.18 -12.93 -10.64
C GLY A 71 -10.60 -13.33 -11.05
N LYS A 72 -11.60 -12.96 -10.24
CA LYS A 72 -13.01 -13.25 -10.54
C LYS A 72 -13.52 -12.55 -11.80
N ALA A 73 -13.14 -11.30 -12.03
CA ALA A 73 -13.52 -10.56 -13.24
C ALA A 73 -12.92 -11.17 -14.51
N LYS A 74 -11.71 -11.74 -14.42
CA LYS A 74 -11.07 -12.44 -15.53
C LYS A 74 -11.78 -13.76 -15.84
N THR A 75 -12.15 -14.55 -14.83
CA THR A 75 -12.86 -15.82 -15.03
C THR A 75 -14.25 -15.63 -15.66
N MET A 76 -14.97 -14.56 -15.33
CA MET A 76 -16.28 -14.25 -15.94
C MET A 76 -16.21 -13.82 -17.41
N LYS A 77 -15.07 -13.31 -17.88
CA LYS A 77 -14.88 -12.95 -19.31
C LYS A 77 -14.57 -14.14 -20.22
N PHE A 78 -14.29 -15.32 -19.64
CA PHE A 78 -13.90 -16.53 -20.37
C PHE A 78 -14.91 -17.69 -20.19
N SER A 79 -16.08 -17.42 -19.60
CA SER A 79 -17.23 -18.33 -19.55
C SER A 79 -18.31 -17.87 -20.51
#